data_AF-A0A098EJZ0-F1
#
_entry.id   AF-A0A098EJZ0-F1
#
_cell.length_a   1.000
_cell.length_b   1.000
_cell.length_c   1.000
_cell.angle_alpha   90.00
_cell.angle_beta   90.00
_cell.angle_gamma   90.00
#
_symmetry.space_group_name_H-M   'P 1'
#
loop_
_entity.id
_entity.type
_entity.pdbx_description
1 polymer ?
#
loop_
_entity_poly.entity_id
_entity_poly.type
_entity_poly.pdbx_seq_one_letter_code
_entity_poly.pdbx_strand_id
1 'polypeptide(L)' 'MKFNLGTALDIFILLIGPWILYTRVVEILENGVSAYPIISIIIVTLALVFSVANLYKAIADRQRKNSNKR' A
#
# COMPACT_ATOMS: atom_id res chain seq x y z
N MET A 1 1.99 -7.29 22.20
CA MET A 1 1.97 -7.39 20.73
C MET A 1 3.28 -6.83 20.20
N LYS A 2 4.17 -7.63 19.60
CA LYS A 2 5.26 -7.06 18.80
C LYS A 2 4.62 -6.53 17.51
N PHE A 3 4.51 -5.21 17.37
CA PHE A 3 4.19 -4.61 16.09
C PHE A 3 5.37 -4.87 15.16
N ASN A 4 5.16 -5.69 14.13
CA ASN A 4 6.18 -5.91 13.12
C ASN A 4 6.29 -4.64 12.27
N LEU A 5 7.50 -4.07 12.18
CA LEU A 5 7.79 -2.84 11.44
C LEU A 5 7.22 -2.90 10.00
N GLY A 6 7.27 -4.08 9.36
CA GLY A 6 6.69 -4.30 8.03
C GLY A 6 5.19 -4.04 7.96
N THR A 7 4.41 -4.49 8.94
CA THR A 7 2.95 -4.24 8.95
C THR A 7 2.64 -2.75 9.18
N ALA A 8 3.45 -2.05 9.98
CA ALA A 8 3.29 -0.62 10.17
C ALA A 8 3.61 0.17 8.88
N LEU A 9 4.65 -0.24 8.15
CA LEU A 9 4.99 0.33 6.85
C LEU A 9 3.89 0.09 5.81
N ASP A 10 3.33 -1.12 5.75
CA ASP A 10 2.22 -1.46 4.87
C ASP A 10 1.00 -0.56 5.13
N ILE A 11 0.62 -0.38 6.40
CA ILE A 11 -0.48 0.51 6.81
C ILE A 11 -0.19 1.96 6.43
N PHE A 12 1.06 2.42 6.62
CA PHE A 12 1.47 3.77 6.23
C PHE A 12 1.35 3.99 4.71
N ILE A 13 1.78 3.01 3.91
CA ILE A 13 1.63 3.01 2.45
C ILE A 13 0.16 3.06 2.04
N LEU A 14 -0.73 2.36 2.74
CA LEU A 14 -2.17 2.39 2.46
C LEU A 14 -2.81 3.76 2.70
N LEU A 15 -2.32 4.51 3.69
CA LEU A 15 -2.82 5.84 4.00
C LEU A 15 -2.29 6.89 3.03
N ILE A 16 -1.00 6.83 2.69
CA ILE A 16 -0.34 7.88 1.90
C ILE A 16 -0.38 7.59 0.39
N GLY A 17 -0.43 6.31 -0.01
CA GLY A 17 -0.47 5.91 -1.41
C GLY A 17 -1.60 6.56 -2.21
N PRO A 18 -2.86 6.58 -1.73
CA PRO A 18 -3.96 7.27 -2.41
C PRO A 18 -3.70 8.77 -2.56
N TRP A 19 -3.11 9.41 -1.56
CA TRP A 19 -2.74 10.82 -1.62
C TRP A 19 -1.67 11.09 -2.67
N ILE A 20 -0.63 10.25 -2.74
CA ILE A 20 0.42 10.38 -3.77
C ILE A 20 -0.18 10.20 -5.17
N LEU A 21 -1.07 9.22 -5.36
CA LEU A 21 -1.73 9.02 -6.66
C LEU A 21 -2.54 10.25 -7.06
N TYR A 22 -3.29 10.82 -6.12
CA TYR A 22 -4.06 12.05 -6.37
C TYR A 22 -3.16 13.20 -6.83
N THR A 23 -2.06 13.49 -6.12
CA THR A 23 -1.18 14.59 -6.50
C THR A 23 -0.53 14.38 -7.86
N ARG A 24 -0.17 13.14 -8.21
CA ARG A 24 0.36 12.82 -9.56
C ARG A 24 -0.68 12.98 -10.66
N VAL A 25 -1.93 12.63 -10.39
CA VAL A 25 -3.02 12.85 -11.36
C VAL A 25 -3.24 14.35 -11.57
N VAL A 26 -3.27 15.15 -10.51
CA VAL A 26 -3.37 16.62 -10.62
C VAL A 26 -2.19 17.20 -11.40
N GLU A 27 -0.96 16.74 -11.12
CA GLU A 27 0.24 17.18 -11.84
C GLU A 27 0.17 16.87 -13.34
N ILE A 28 -0.40 15.72 -13.74
CA ILE A 28 -0.62 15.36 -15.15
C ILE A 28 -1.70 16.25 -15.78
N LEU A 29 -2.75 16.61 -15.04
CA LEU A 29 -3.81 17.48 -15.54
C LEU A 29 -3.31 18.91 -15.77
N GLU A 30 -2.42 19.42 -14.90
CA GLU A 30 -1.89 20.78 -14.99
C GLU A 30 -0.74 20.91 -15.99
N ASN A 31 0.21 19.95 -16.00
CA ASN A 31 1.45 20.05 -16.77
C ASN A 31 1.48 19.13 -18.00
N GLY A 32 0.41 18.37 -18.22
CA GLY A 32 0.32 17.38 -19.28
C GLY A 32 1.01 16.05 -18.91
N VAL A 33 0.88 15.07 -19.83
CA VAL A 33 1.41 13.73 -19.62
C VAL A 33 2.94 13.74 -19.68
N SER A 34 3.58 13.38 -18.58
CA SER A 34 5.04 13.28 -18.48
C SER A 34 5.48 11.94 -17.86
N ALA A 35 6.73 11.55 -18.16
CA ALA A 35 7.25 10.24 -17.75
C ALA A 35 7.32 10.07 -16.22
N TYR A 36 7.66 11.15 -15.50
CA TYR A 36 7.87 11.08 -14.05
C TYR A 36 6.59 10.78 -13.25
N PRO A 37 5.46 11.51 -13.44
CA PRO A 37 4.18 11.19 -12.79
C PRO A 37 3.68 9.79 -13.15
N ILE A 38 3.85 9.35 -14.40
CA ILE A 38 3.44 8.00 -14.83
C ILE A 38 4.23 6.93 -14.06
N ILE A 39 5.57 7.03 -14.03
CA ILE A 39 6.41 6.06 -13.33
C ILE A 39 6.10 6.08 -11.83
N SER A 40 5.89 7.27 -11.25
CA SER A 40 5.49 7.42 -9.85
C SER A 40 4.16 6.70 -9.56
N ILE A 41 3.16 6.85 -10.42
CA ILE A 41 1.86 6.18 -10.29
C ILE A 41 2.07 4.65 -10.28
N ILE A 42 2.81 4.11 -11.25
CA ILE A 42 3.07 2.66 -11.36
C ILE A 42 3.70 2.11 -10.09
N ILE A 43 4.76 2.76 -9.58
CA ILE A 43 5.48 2.31 -8.38
C ILE A 43 4.56 2.33 -7.16
N VAL A 44 3.78 3.41 -6.98
CA VAL A 44 2.87 3.54 -5.83
C VAL A 44 1.72 2.54 -5.92
N THR A 45 1.17 2.30 -7.11
CA THR A 45 0.14 1.27 -7.32
C THR A 45 0.67 -0.12 -6.97
N LEU A 46 1.87 -0.48 -7.41
CA LEU A 46 2.49 -1.76 -7.04
C LEU A 46 2.69 -1.88 -5.53
N ALA A 47 3.19 -0.82 -4.88
CA ALA A 47 3.37 -0.80 -3.43
C ALA A 47 2.05 -0.98 -2.67
N LEU A 48 0.96 -0.36 -3.12
CA LEU A 48 -0.37 -0.54 -2.56
C LEU A 48 -0.84 -1.99 -2.69
N VAL A 49 -0.72 -2.59 -3.87
CA VAL A 49 -1.12 -4.00 -4.10
C VAL A 49 -0.34 -4.93 -3.17
N PHE A 50 0.97 -4.77 -3.06
CA PHE A 50 1.79 -5.59 -2.15
C PHE A 50 1.41 -5.39 -0.68
N SER A 51 1.17 -4.14 -0.27
CA SER A 51 0.76 -3.84 1.10
C SER A 51 -0.57 -4.51 1.46
N VAL A 52 -1.59 -4.42 0.57
CA VAL A 52 -2.87 -5.12 0.78
C VAL A 52 -2.67 -6.62 0.88
N ALA A 53 -1.90 -7.22 -0.04
CA ALA A 53 -1.65 -8.66 -0.06
C ALA A 53 -0.94 -9.15 1.22
N ASN A 54 0.08 -8.41 1.66
CA ASN A 54 0.82 -8.72 2.89
C ASN A 54 -0.07 -8.58 4.13
N LEU A 55 -0.87 -7.51 4.20
CA LEU A 55 -1.77 -7.28 5.33
C LEU A 55 -2.86 -8.36 5.40
N TYR A 56 -3.44 -8.73 4.25
CA TYR A 56 -4.41 -9.82 4.17
C TYR A 56 -3.83 -11.14 4.65
N LYS A 57 -2.63 -11.50 4.18
CA LYS A 57 -1.92 -12.70 4.62
C LYS A 57 -1.63 -12.67 6.13
N ALA A 58 -1.17 -11.54 6.66
CA ALA A 58 -0.91 -11.38 8.09
C ALA A 58 -2.18 -11.52 8.94
N ILE A 59 -3.33 -11.05 8.45
CA ILE A 59 -4.62 -11.23 9.13
C ILE A 59 -5.06 -12.70 9.08
N ALA A 60 -4.98 -13.34 7.91
CA ALA A 60 -5.35 -14.75 7.72
C ALA A 60 -4.50 -15.69 8.61
N ASP A 61 -3.19 -15.46 8.69
CA ASP A 61 -2.28 -16.24 9.54
C ASP A 61 -2.63 -16.08 11.03
N ARG A 62 -3.02 -14.87 11.47
CA ARG A 62 -3.49 -14.63 12.84
C ARG A 62 -4.80 -15.37 13.12
N GLN A 63 -5.74 -15.38 12.18
CA GLN A 63 -7.00 -16.12 12.33
C GLN A 63 -6.76 -17.63 12.43
N ARG A 64 -5.91 -18.20 11.57
CA ARG A 64 -5.53 -19.63 11.65
C ARG A 64 -4.87 -19.98 12.99
N LYS A 65 -3.95 -19.15 13.48
CA LYS A 65 -3.28 -19.36 14.77
C LYS A 65 -4.23 -19.35 15.97
N ASN A 66 -5.25 -18.50 15.94
CA ASN A 66 -6.27 -18.46 17.01
C ASN A 66 -7.29 -19.61 16.89
N SER A 67 -7.59 -20.07 15.67
CA SER A 67 -8.49 -21.21 15.46
C SER A 67 -7.90 -22.53 15.93
N ASN A 68 -6.58 -22.73 15.81
CA ASN A 68 -5.90 -23.97 16.20
C ASN A 68 -5.57 -24.06 17.71
N LYS A 69 -6.00 -23.05 18.49
CA LYS A 69 -5.82 -22.97 19.96
C LYS A 69 -7.12 -23.24 20.74
N ARG A 70 -8.21 -23.51 20.04
CA ARG A 70 -9.44 -24.07 20.61
C ARG A 70 -9.47 -25.57 20.32
#